data_AF-U9W382-F1
#
_entry.id   AF-U9W382-F1
#
_cell.length_a   1.000
_cell.length_b   1.000
_cell.length_c   1.000
_cell.angle_alpha   90.00
_cell.angle_beta   90.00
_cell.angle_gamma   90.00
#
_symmetry.space_group_name_H-M   'P 1'
#
loop_
_entity.id
_entity.type
_entity.pdbx_description
1 polymer ?
#
loop_
_entity_poly.entity_id
_entity_poly.type
_entity_poly.pdbx_seq_one_letter_code
_entity_poly.pdbx_strand_id
1 'polypeptide(L)'
;MVAIVRLGALLGLIFLSSCSRHLNMSRIEADIQDDIERQGRRLTLKDVICPNRVVKQAEAYFRCVGELPAGGQFTINVIQQDDQGTVIWDVPSSKVLINLAALEEKIQAEIREAVGKSLVVNCRDTYRINQRGDSFECDVVGDGTIAAGRVESVLVKVNGESNLEWQEVIIGAIPVTENAPAAVGSSAPPSEARPDATAAEEAATTVSTPLSDGAAAEEEDSNGQ
;
A
#
# COMPACT_ATOMS: atom_id res chain seq x y z
N MET A 1 43.56 -27.95 32.05
CA MET A 1 44.34 -29.02 31.40
C MET A 1 43.45 -30.23 31.19
N VAL A 2 42.97 -30.48 29.96
CA VAL A 2 42.53 -31.79 29.42
C VAL A 2 42.61 -31.61 27.89
N ALA A 3 43.67 -32.02 27.21
CA ALA A 3 44.04 -33.38 26.75
C ALA A 3 43.21 -33.91 25.56
N ILE A 4 43.87 -33.77 24.40
CA ILE A 4 43.79 -34.44 23.08
C ILE A 4 43.15 -35.85 23.09
N VAL A 5 42.24 -36.15 22.15
CA VAL A 5 42.09 -37.50 21.54
C VAL A 5 41.64 -37.45 20.06
N ARG A 6 42.59 -37.81 19.18
CA ARG A 6 42.58 -38.65 17.93
C ARG A 6 41.38 -38.51 16.96
N LEU A 7 41.56 -37.99 15.74
CA LEU A 7 42.25 -38.58 14.56
C LEU A 7 41.70 -39.98 14.18
N GLY A 8 40.57 -39.98 13.46
CA GLY A 8 40.03 -41.13 12.74
C GLY A 8 39.74 -40.74 11.30
N ALA A 9 40.40 -41.39 10.35
CA ALA A 9 40.23 -41.21 8.92
C ALA A 9 38.81 -41.62 8.48
N LEU A 10 38.11 -40.73 7.77
CA LEU A 10 36.93 -41.07 6.97
C LEU A 10 37.02 -40.37 5.62
N LEU A 11 37.00 -41.21 4.60
CA LEU A 11 36.96 -40.96 3.17
C LEU A 11 36.23 -39.66 2.80
N GLY A 12 36.92 -38.82 2.04
CA GLY A 12 36.36 -37.62 1.43
C GLY A 12 35.31 -37.95 0.39
N LEU A 13 34.04 -37.79 0.76
CA LEU A 13 32.99 -37.48 -0.20
C LEU A 13 33.13 -36.00 -0.58
N ILE A 14 33.73 -35.75 -1.74
CA ILE A 14 33.66 -34.44 -2.40
C ILE A 14 32.21 -34.31 -2.89
N PHE A 15 31.34 -33.79 -2.03
CA PHE A 15 30.04 -33.29 -2.46
C PHE A 15 30.32 -32.08 -3.34
N LEU A 16 30.23 -32.28 -4.66
CA LEU A 16 30.08 -31.19 -5.61
C LEU A 16 28.72 -30.55 -5.30
N SER A 17 28.68 -29.66 -4.32
CA SER A 17 27.55 -28.77 -4.11
C SER A 17 27.43 -27.96 -5.40
N SER A 18 26.51 -28.38 -6.26
CA SER A 18 26.11 -27.62 -7.45
C SER A 18 25.49 -26.32 -6.93
N CYS A 19 26.34 -25.32 -6.66
CA CYS A 19 25.91 -23.97 -6.35
C CYS A 19 25.15 -23.45 -7.56
N SER A 20 23.82 -23.43 -7.47
CA SER A 20 22.98 -22.83 -8.50
C SER A 20 23.36 -21.36 -8.63
N ARG A 21 23.74 -20.93 -9.83
CA ARG A 21 24.07 -19.52 -10.14
C ARG A 21 22.84 -18.60 -10.14
N HIS A 22 21.65 -19.19 -10.03
CA HIS A 22 20.38 -18.49 -10.03
C HIS A 22 19.78 -18.48 -8.62
N LEU A 23 19.04 -17.42 -8.34
CA LEU A 23 18.18 -17.31 -7.19
C LEU A 23 17.01 -18.30 -7.29
N ASN A 24 16.51 -18.76 -6.14
CA ASN A 24 15.30 -19.58 -6.07
C ASN A 24 14.07 -18.65 -6.07
N MET A 25 13.53 -18.36 -7.25
CA MET A 25 12.41 -17.43 -7.42
C MET A 25 11.17 -17.86 -6.63
N SER A 26 10.77 -19.13 -6.71
CA SER A 26 9.58 -19.61 -6.01
C SER A 26 9.66 -19.45 -4.51
N ARG A 27 10.86 -19.58 -3.93
CA ARG A 27 11.07 -19.26 -2.51
C ARG A 27 10.95 -17.76 -2.24
N ILE A 28 11.56 -16.92 -3.07
CA ILE A 28 11.50 -15.45 -2.91
C ILE A 28 10.06 -14.95 -3.03
N GLU A 29 9.30 -15.45 -4.01
CA GLU A 29 7.89 -15.12 -4.22
C GLU A 29 7.05 -15.46 -2.98
N ALA A 30 7.21 -16.68 -2.45
CA ALA A 30 6.52 -17.12 -1.23
C ALA A 30 6.94 -16.30 0.00
N ASP A 31 8.25 -16.08 0.20
CA ASP A 31 8.78 -15.32 1.34
C ASP A 31 8.27 -13.86 1.32
N ILE A 32 8.23 -13.22 0.14
CA ILE A 32 7.68 -11.86 -0.05
C ILE A 32 6.18 -11.86 0.21
N GLN A 33 5.43 -12.81 -0.33
CA GLN A 33 3.98 -12.90 -0.13
C GLN A 33 3.64 -13.04 1.36
N ASP A 34 4.26 -13.99 2.05
CA ASP A 34 4.03 -14.26 3.47
C ASP A 34 4.36 -13.05 4.36
N ASP A 35 5.40 -12.28 4.01
CA ASP A 35 5.79 -11.10 4.77
C ASP A 35 4.86 -9.90 4.51
N ILE A 36 4.43 -9.66 3.26
CA ILE A 36 3.42 -8.63 2.96
C ILE A 36 2.10 -8.92 3.68
N GLU A 37 1.61 -10.17 3.63
CA GLU A 37 0.36 -10.56 4.30
C GLU A 37 0.46 -10.49 5.83
N ARG A 38 1.64 -10.79 6.38
CA ARG A 38 1.89 -10.65 7.83
C ARG A 38 1.90 -9.19 8.28
N GLN A 39 2.49 -8.30 7.47
CA GLN A 39 2.58 -6.87 7.79
C GLN A 39 1.27 -6.11 7.55
N GLY A 40 0.45 -6.56 6.59
CA GLY A 40 -0.88 -6.02 6.32
C GLY A 40 -1.97 -6.89 6.95
N ARG A 41 -2.46 -6.54 8.15
CA ARG A 41 -3.47 -7.34 8.91
C ARG A 41 -4.73 -7.73 8.13
N ARG A 42 -5.04 -7.01 7.05
CA ARG A 42 -6.23 -7.20 6.19
C ARG A 42 -5.86 -7.29 4.71
N LEU A 43 -4.60 -7.54 4.42
CA LEU A 43 -4.07 -7.68 3.08
C LEU A 43 -3.86 -9.17 2.80
N THR A 44 -4.48 -9.65 1.73
CA THR A 44 -4.26 -11.00 1.21
C THR A 44 -3.87 -10.84 -0.25
N LEU A 45 -2.79 -11.52 -0.65
CA LEU A 45 -2.36 -11.53 -2.03
C LEU A 45 -2.93 -12.76 -2.73
N LYS A 46 -3.20 -12.60 -4.02
CA LYS A 46 -3.50 -13.72 -4.90
C LYS A 46 -2.20 -14.43 -5.28
N ASP A 47 -1.17 -13.65 -5.64
CA ASP A 47 0.11 -14.15 -6.10
C ASP A 47 1.20 -13.07 -6.00
N VAL A 48 2.46 -13.49 -6.02
CA VAL A 48 3.65 -12.65 -6.22
C VAL A 48 4.46 -13.24 -7.37
N ILE A 49 4.62 -12.46 -8.45
CA ILE A 49 5.24 -12.92 -9.70
C ILE A 49 6.58 -12.21 -9.88
N CYS A 50 7.67 -12.97 -9.84
CA CYS A 50 9.03 -12.49 -10.09
C CYS A 50 9.58 -12.98 -11.45
N PRO A 51 10.67 -12.39 -11.98
CA PRO A 51 11.28 -12.87 -13.21
C PRO A 51 11.89 -14.27 -13.06
N ASN A 52 11.57 -15.20 -13.95
CA ASN A 52 11.88 -16.64 -13.81
C ASN A 52 13.38 -17.02 -13.74
N ARG A 53 14.32 -16.09 -14.03
CA ARG A 53 15.77 -16.38 -14.10
C ARG A 53 16.62 -15.17 -13.70
N VAL A 54 16.70 -14.91 -12.40
CA VAL A 54 17.63 -13.90 -11.87
C VAL A 54 18.95 -14.57 -11.46
N VAL A 55 20.06 -14.04 -11.96
CA VAL A 55 21.41 -14.48 -11.59
C VAL A 55 21.77 -13.89 -10.22
N LYS A 56 22.44 -14.68 -9.38
CA LYS A 56 22.98 -14.20 -8.11
C LYS A 56 24.06 -13.17 -8.36
N GLN A 57 23.81 -11.95 -7.92
CA GLN A 57 24.72 -10.83 -8.09
C GLN A 57 24.43 -9.79 -7.01
N ALA A 58 25.43 -9.47 -6.20
CA ALA A 58 25.32 -8.42 -5.19
C ALA A 58 24.85 -7.11 -5.82
N GLU A 59 23.95 -6.42 -5.12
CA GLU A 59 23.33 -5.14 -5.50
C GLU A 59 22.49 -5.19 -6.78
N ALA A 60 22.28 -6.37 -7.38
CA ALA A 60 21.42 -6.48 -8.56
C ALA A 60 19.96 -6.21 -8.18
N TYR A 61 19.28 -5.46 -9.04
CA TYR A 61 17.90 -5.04 -8.87
C TYR A 61 16.98 -5.77 -9.84
N PHE A 62 15.79 -6.14 -9.37
CA PHE A 62 14.70 -6.63 -10.20
C PHE A 62 13.35 -6.24 -9.59
N ARG A 63 12.27 -6.45 -10.35
CA ARG A 63 10.91 -6.13 -9.93
C ARG A 63 10.07 -7.39 -9.91
N CYS A 64 9.28 -7.55 -8.86
CA CYS A 64 8.17 -8.50 -8.82
C CYS A 64 6.84 -7.74 -8.90
N VAL A 65 5.77 -8.46 -9.17
CA VAL A 65 4.41 -7.93 -9.25
C VAL A 65 3.55 -8.67 -8.23
N GLY A 66 2.95 -7.93 -7.31
CA GLY A 66 1.95 -8.47 -6.39
C GLY A 66 0.55 -8.34 -6.99
N GLU A 67 -0.24 -9.41 -6.95
CA GLU A 67 -1.63 -9.43 -7.40
C GLU A 67 -2.61 -9.47 -6.22
N LEU A 68 -3.68 -8.68 -6.28
CA LEU A 68 -4.75 -8.72 -5.27
C LEU A 68 -5.91 -9.62 -5.72
N PRO A 69 -6.63 -10.30 -4.81
CA PRO A 69 -7.79 -11.14 -5.15
C PRO A 69 -8.92 -10.39 -5.86
N ALA A 70 -9.14 -9.12 -5.50
CA ALA A 70 -10.16 -8.25 -6.12
C ALA A 70 -9.73 -7.69 -7.50
N GLY A 71 -8.57 -8.11 -8.01
CA GLY A 71 -7.91 -7.48 -9.14
C GLY A 71 -7.05 -6.29 -8.70
N GLY A 72 -6.19 -5.84 -9.60
CA GLY A 72 -5.17 -4.84 -9.33
C GLY A 72 -3.80 -5.45 -9.06
N GLN A 73 -2.78 -4.72 -9.48
CA GLN A 73 -1.39 -5.13 -9.38
C GLN A 73 -0.56 -3.97 -8.82
N PHE A 74 0.46 -4.30 -8.04
CA PHE A 74 1.44 -3.34 -7.54
C PHE A 74 2.87 -3.86 -7.74
N THR A 75 3.81 -2.93 -7.88
CA THR A 75 5.22 -3.25 -8.08
C THR A 75 5.89 -3.50 -6.73
N ILE A 76 6.74 -4.52 -6.68
CA ILE A 76 7.62 -4.81 -5.55
C ILE A 76 9.05 -4.65 -6.07
N ASN A 77 9.80 -3.74 -5.45
CA ASN A 77 11.21 -3.50 -5.75
C ASN A 77 12.05 -4.51 -4.98
N VAL A 78 12.96 -5.24 -5.63
CA VAL A 78 13.82 -6.22 -4.98
C VAL A 78 15.28 -5.92 -5.30
N ILE A 79 16.12 -5.87 -4.26
CA ILE A 79 17.57 -5.68 -4.36
C ILE A 79 18.25 -6.89 -3.71
N GLN A 80 19.16 -7.51 -4.46
CA GLN A 80 20.06 -8.53 -3.92
C GLN A 80 21.10 -7.86 -3.02
N GLN A 81 21.19 -8.26 -1.76
CA GLN A 81 22.19 -7.71 -0.85
C GLN A 81 23.59 -8.32 -1.08
N ASP A 82 23.64 -9.56 -1.56
CA ASP A 82 24.87 -10.33 -1.71
C ASP A 82 24.79 -11.31 -2.90
N ASP A 83 25.90 -12.01 -3.15
CA ASP A 83 26.00 -13.07 -4.14
C ASP A 83 25.55 -14.46 -3.62
N GLN A 84 25.12 -14.54 -2.35
CA GLN A 84 24.56 -15.74 -1.74
C GLN A 84 23.06 -15.86 -2.02
N GLY A 85 22.42 -14.74 -2.35
CA GLY A 85 21.03 -14.63 -2.74
C GLY A 85 20.12 -14.11 -1.63
N THR A 86 20.69 -13.40 -0.66
CA THR A 86 19.93 -12.60 0.28
C THR A 86 19.32 -11.42 -0.46
N VAL A 87 18.03 -11.17 -0.25
CA VAL A 87 17.31 -10.05 -0.88
C VAL A 87 16.66 -9.16 0.18
N ILE A 88 16.58 -7.87 -0.12
CA ILE A 88 15.66 -6.94 0.52
C ILE A 88 14.68 -6.44 -0.51
N TRP A 89 13.52 -6.02 -0.04
CA TRP A 89 12.48 -5.54 -0.92
C TRP A 89 11.68 -4.42 -0.25
N ASP A 90 11.06 -3.60 -1.09
CA ASP A 90 10.13 -2.55 -0.69
C ASP A 90 8.94 -2.52 -1.65
N VAL A 91 7.81 -2.03 -1.14
CA VAL A 91 6.60 -1.79 -1.93
C VAL A 91 6.29 -0.31 -1.88
N PRO A 92 6.48 0.44 -2.98
CA PRO A 92 6.13 1.84 -3.02
C PRO A 92 4.61 2.03 -3.02
N SER A 93 4.15 3.18 -2.53
CA SER A 93 2.74 3.57 -2.64
C SER A 93 2.31 3.65 -4.11
N SER A 94 1.12 3.13 -4.39
CA SER A 94 0.54 3.02 -5.73
C SER A 94 -0.96 3.33 -5.72
N LYS A 95 -1.61 3.20 -6.87
CA LYS A 95 -3.06 3.38 -7.00
C LYS A 95 -3.88 2.30 -6.29
N VAL A 96 -3.30 1.14 -6.00
CA VAL A 96 -4.02 -0.02 -5.41
C VAL A 96 -3.55 -0.37 -4.01
N LEU A 97 -2.32 0.03 -3.63
CA LEU A 97 -1.74 -0.27 -2.33
C LEU A 97 -0.98 0.94 -1.80
N ILE A 98 -1.22 1.33 -0.55
CA ILE A 98 -0.54 2.41 0.14
C ILE A 98 0.49 1.80 1.09
N ASN A 99 1.73 2.28 1.01
CA ASN A 99 2.75 2.05 2.02
C ASN A 99 2.60 3.10 3.12
N LEU A 100 2.04 2.67 4.25
CA LEU A 100 1.72 3.54 5.37
C LEU A 100 2.98 3.99 6.12
N ALA A 101 4.05 3.20 6.16
CA ALA A 101 5.31 3.62 6.76
C ALA A 101 5.93 4.80 5.98
N ALA A 102 5.98 4.70 4.65
CA ALA A 102 6.46 5.80 3.79
C ALA A 102 5.55 7.04 3.89
N LEU A 103 4.23 6.83 4.05
CA LEU A 103 3.28 7.92 4.26
C LEU A 103 3.47 8.59 5.62
N GLU A 104 3.66 7.83 6.70
CA GLU A 104 3.95 8.34 8.05
C GLU A 104 5.19 9.23 8.02
N GLU A 105 6.30 8.77 7.43
CA GLU A 105 7.53 9.55 7.29
C GLU A 105 7.28 10.87 6.56
N LYS A 106 6.49 10.84 5.48
CA LYS A 106 6.12 12.04 4.72
C LYS A 106 5.32 13.03 5.57
N ILE A 107 4.27 12.56 6.26
CA ILE A 107 3.44 13.41 7.13
C ILE A 107 4.29 14.02 8.25
N GLN A 108 5.17 13.23 8.88
CA GLN A 108 6.06 13.72 9.93
C GLN A 108 7.05 14.77 9.41
N ALA A 109 7.56 14.60 8.18
CA ALA A 109 8.44 15.57 7.54
C ALA A 109 7.72 16.91 7.27
N GLU A 110 6.52 16.86 6.69
CA GLU A 110 5.74 18.06 6.36
C GLU A 110 5.27 18.81 7.62
N ILE A 111 4.83 18.08 8.66
CA ILE A 111 4.52 18.71 9.96
C ILE A 111 5.77 19.39 10.54
N ARG A 112 6.93 18.71 10.52
CA ARG A 112 8.18 19.28 11.04
C ARG A 112 8.55 20.56 10.31
N GLU A 113 8.37 20.60 8.99
CA GLU A 113 8.60 21.79 8.17
C GLU A 113 7.62 22.91 8.51
N ALA A 114 6.33 22.59 8.66
CA ALA A 114 5.28 23.57 8.91
C ALA A 114 5.35 24.20 10.32
N VAL A 115 5.62 23.41 11.36
CA VAL A 115 5.52 23.88 12.76
C VAL A 115 6.85 23.86 13.52
N GLY A 116 7.93 23.37 12.92
CA GLY A 116 9.26 23.28 13.55
C GLY A 116 9.38 22.23 14.66
N LYS A 117 8.40 21.34 14.80
CA LYS A 117 8.39 20.25 15.80
C LYS A 117 8.27 18.89 15.14
N SER A 118 8.99 17.91 15.68
CA SER A 118 8.85 16.52 15.25
C SER A 118 7.70 15.88 16.01
N LEU A 119 6.64 15.49 15.32
CA LEU A 119 5.58 14.64 15.85
C LEU A 119 5.81 13.20 15.39
N VAL A 120 5.45 12.22 16.21
CA VAL A 120 5.46 10.79 15.81
C VAL A 120 4.04 10.45 15.36
N VAL A 121 3.90 10.00 14.12
CA VAL A 121 2.61 9.61 13.53
C VAL A 121 2.59 8.10 13.39
N ASN A 122 1.47 7.46 13.73
CA ASN A 122 1.26 6.02 13.69
C ASN A 122 -0.06 5.68 12.98
N CYS A 123 0.03 5.09 11.79
CA CYS A 123 -1.08 4.64 10.96
C CYS A 123 -1.39 3.13 11.15
N ARG A 124 -0.81 2.48 12.17
CA ARG A 124 -1.05 1.14 12.72
C ARG A 124 -0.65 -0.06 11.87
N ASP A 125 -0.87 -0.01 10.56
CA ASP A 125 -0.51 -1.08 9.60
C ASP A 125 0.65 -0.61 8.72
N THR A 126 1.38 -1.53 8.07
CA THR A 126 2.43 -1.16 7.09
C THR A 126 1.85 -0.94 5.69
N TYR A 127 0.87 -1.75 5.31
CA TYR A 127 0.24 -1.71 3.99
C TYR A 127 -1.28 -1.68 4.10
N ARG A 128 -1.91 -0.86 3.25
CA ARG A 128 -3.37 -0.76 3.14
C ARG A 128 -3.81 -0.74 1.69
N ILE A 129 -4.86 -1.48 1.36
CA ILE A 129 -5.48 -1.42 0.02
C ILE A 129 -6.05 -0.02 -0.21
N ASN A 130 -5.68 0.60 -1.31
CA ASN A 130 -6.14 1.92 -1.71
C ASN A 130 -7.55 1.81 -2.31
N GLN A 131 -8.54 2.42 -1.66
CA GLN A 131 -9.87 2.59 -2.22
C GLN A 131 -10.09 4.08 -2.55
N ARG A 132 -10.55 4.38 -3.77
CA ARG A 132 -10.77 5.77 -4.19
C ARG A 132 -11.84 6.41 -3.31
N GLY A 133 -11.54 7.60 -2.78
CA GLY A 133 -12.44 8.33 -1.88
C GLY A 133 -12.47 7.80 -0.44
N ASP A 134 -11.65 6.81 -0.10
CA ASP A 134 -11.50 6.35 1.27
C ASP A 134 -10.75 7.39 2.12
N SER A 135 -10.93 7.30 3.43
CA SER A 135 -10.19 8.10 4.39
C SER A 135 -9.85 7.26 5.63
N PHE A 136 -8.73 7.58 6.26
CA PHE A 136 -8.30 6.90 7.47
C PHE A 136 -7.51 7.83 8.37
N GLU A 137 -7.51 7.51 9.65
CA GLU A 137 -6.84 8.30 10.67
C GLU A 137 -5.51 7.67 11.05
N CYS A 138 -4.50 8.50 11.22
CA CYS A 138 -3.23 8.15 11.85
C CYS A 138 -3.15 8.86 13.20
N ASP A 139 -2.74 8.13 14.23
CA ASP A 139 -2.64 8.65 15.58
C ASP A 139 -1.34 9.46 15.74
N VAL A 140 -1.39 10.60 16.43
CA VAL A 140 -0.18 11.31 16.86
C VAL A 140 0.23 10.78 18.23
N VAL A 141 1.40 10.15 18.29
CA VAL A 141 1.94 9.58 19.53
C VAL A 141 2.83 10.61 20.22
N GLY A 142 2.55 10.90 21.48
CA GLY A 142 3.34 11.81 22.33
C GLY A 142 2.68 13.17 22.60
N ASP A 143 3.49 14.19 22.90
CA ASP A 143 3.02 15.56 23.12
C ASP A 143 2.82 16.28 21.77
N GLY A 144 1.63 16.12 21.19
CA GLY A 144 1.21 16.76 19.94
C GLY A 144 0.91 18.27 20.05
N THR A 145 1.42 18.96 21.06
CA THR A 145 1.12 20.39 21.27
C THR A 145 1.87 21.29 20.28
N ILE A 146 1.12 21.98 19.43
CA ILE A 146 1.56 23.07 18.54
C ILE A 146 1.00 24.42 19.04
N ALA A 147 1.40 25.53 18.41
CA ALA A 147 0.91 26.86 18.81
C ALA A 147 -0.63 26.99 18.72
N ALA A 148 -1.26 26.25 17.80
CA ALA A 148 -2.70 26.24 17.59
C ALA A 148 -3.48 25.30 18.54
N GLY A 149 -2.81 24.50 19.37
CA GLY A 149 -3.44 23.51 20.25
C GLY A 149 -2.78 22.15 20.18
N ARG A 150 -3.48 21.12 20.67
CA ARG A 150 -3.02 19.72 20.62
C ARG A 150 -3.48 19.07 19.31
N VAL A 151 -2.60 18.30 18.68
CA VAL A 151 -2.92 17.41 17.55
C VAL A 151 -2.96 15.98 18.07
N GLU A 152 -4.11 15.32 17.96
CA GLU A 152 -4.28 13.95 18.43
C GLU A 152 -4.29 12.93 17.27
N SER A 153 -4.77 13.34 16.09
CA SER A 153 -4.78 12.51 14.90
C SER A 153 -4.65 13.33 13.62
N VAL A 154 -4.30 12.64 12.53
CA VAL A 154 -4.24 13.17 11.16
C VAL A 154 -5.20 12.36 10.30
N LEU A 155 -6.15 13.01 9.63
CA LEU A 155 -7.05 12.34 8.68
C LEU A 155 -6.42 12.37 7.29
N VAL A 156 -6.05 11.20 6.80
CA VAL A 156 -5.59 11.00 5.43
C VAL A 156 -6.80 10.76 4.54
N LYS A 157 -6.91 11.50 3.44
CA LYS A 157 -7.92 11.30 2.39
C LYS A 157 -7.24 10.76 1.15
N VAL A 158 -7.86 9.77 0.50
CA VAL A 158 -7.27 9.16 -0.68
C VAL A 158 -7.95 9.66 -1.95
N ASN A 159 -7.30 10.62 -2.60
CA ASN A 159 -7.72 11.11 -3.91
C ASN A 159 -7.18 10.14 -4.97
N GLY A 160 -8.10 9.53 -5.74
CA GLY A 160 -7.86 8.31 -6.50
C GLY A 160 -6.93 8.39 -7.72
N GLU A 161 -5.98 9.33 -7.75
CA GLU A 161 -5.06 9.58 -8.87
C GLU A 161 -3.58 9.42 -8.51
N SER A 162 -3.25 8.50 -7.59
CA SER A 162 -1.86 8.24 -7.10
C SER A 162 -1.20 9.35 -6.29
N ASN A 163 -1.84 10.51 -6.14
CA ASN A 163 -1.41 11.55 -5.21
C ASN A 163 -2.23 11.45 -3.92
N LEU A 164 -1.57 11.03 -2.84
CA LEU A 164 -2.13 11.13 -1.49
C LEU A 164 -2.13 12.62 -1.11
N GLU A 165 -3.29 13.26 -1.21
CA GLU A 165 -3.53 14.57 -0.61
C GLU A 165 -4.03 14.34 0.82
N TRP A 166 -3.18 14.60 1.80
CA TRP A 166 -3.56 14.55 3.20
C TRP A 166 -4.01 15.94 3.65
N GLN A 167 -4.95 15.99 4.61
CA GLN A 167 -5.40 17.22 5.23
C GLN A 167 -5.05 17.16 6.72
N GLU A 168 -4.40 18.20 7.24
CA GLU A 168 -4.28 18.39 8.68
C GLU A 168 -5.67 18.46 9.30
N VAL A 169 -5.97 17.54 10.23
CA VAL A 169 -7.15 17.67 11.08
C VAL A 169 -6.69 18.14 12.43
N ILE A 170 -6.80 19.44 12.65
CA ILE A 170 -6.57 20.07 13.95
C ILE A 170 -7.77 19.73 14.84
N ILE A 171 -7.72 18.56 15.51
CA ILE A 171 -8.68 18.24 16.57
C ILE A 171 -8.25 19.01 17.83
N GLY A 172 -8.74 20.24 17.96
CA GLY A 172 -8.38 21.12 19.07
C GLY A 172 -8.83 22.56 18.90
N ALA A 173 -9.13 22.99 17.67
CA ALA A 173 -10.09 24.06 17.48
C ALA A 173 -11.47 23.49 17.83
N ILE A 174 -11.78 23.43 19.13
CA ILE A 174 -13.12 23.85 19.54
C ILE A 174 -13.36 25.12 18.71
N PRO A 175 -14.40 25.22 17.86
CA PRO A 175 -14.70 26.51 17.26
C PRO A 175 -14.78 27.44 18.45
N VAL A 176 -13.80 28.35 18.58
CA VAL A 176 -13.91 29.46 19.51
C VAL A 176 -15.24 30.03 19.11
N THR A 177 -16.22 29.84 19.98
CA THR A 177 -17.55 30.37 19.79
C THR A 177 -17.29 31.86 19.87
N GLU A 178 -17.00 32.46 18.73
CA GLU A 178 -16.91 33.89 18.57
C GLU A 178 -18.23 34.35 19.15
N ASN A 179 -18.13 35.09 20.27
CA ASN A 179 -19.26 35.61 21.02
C ASN A 179 -20.19 36.31 20.03
N ALA A 180 -21.14 35.57 19.48
CA ALA A 180 -22.25 36.10 18.74
C ALA A 180 -23.15 36.72 19.81
N PRO A 181 -23.29 38.06 19.85
CA PRO A 181 -24.17 38.69 20.81
C PRO A 181 -25.58 38.13 20.63
N ALA A 182 -26.20 37.78 21.76
CA ALA A 182 -27.54 37.25 21.86
C ALA A 182 -28.53 38.09 21.02
N ALA A 183 -28.91 37.58 19.85
CA ALA A 183 -30.07 38.10 19.12
C ALA A 183 -31.32 37.49 19.75
N VAL A 184 -31.95 38.31 20.58
CA VAL A 184 -33.25 38.07 21.20
C VAL A 184 -34.33 38.04 20.11
N GLY A 185 -35.03 36.91 20.02
CA GLY A 185 -36.46 36.83 19.67
C GLY A 185 -36.86 36.98 18.21
N SER A 186 -37.53 35.95 17.67
CA SER A 186 -38.93 36.09 17.26
C SER A 186 -39.56 34.74 16.93
N SER A 187 -40.69 34.47 17.56
CA SER A 187 -41.49 33.27 17.44
C SER A 187 -42.44 33.36 16.24
N ALA A 188 -42.59 32.27 15.46
CA ALA A 188 -43.83 31.94 14.74
C ALA A 188 -43.84 30.47 14.23
N PRO A 189 -44.88 29.66 14.51
CA PRO A 189 -45.21 28.40 13.83
C PRO A 189 -46.50 28.55 12.96
N PRO A 190 -47.18 27.49 12.49
CA PRO A 190 -46.80 26.34 11.63
C PRO A 190 -47.78 26.17 10.43
N SER A 191 -47.40 25.45 9.36
CA SER A 191 -48.31 24.77 8.37
C SER A 191 -47.41 24.17 7.29
N GLU A 192 -47.59 23.01 6.66
CA GLU A 192 -48.80 22.25 6.37
C GLU A 192 -48.37 20.83 5.94
N ALA A 193 -49.15 19.83 6.32
CA ALA A 193 -49.04 18.46 5.84
C ALA A 193 -49.58 18.33 4.40
N ARG A 194 -49.06 17.40 3.59
CA ARG A 194 -49.79 16.60 2.55
C ARG A 194 -48.85 15.69 1.71
N PRO A 195 -49.37 14.72 0.90
CA PRO A 195 -49.49 13.30 1.27
C PRO A 195 -48.81 12.34 0.26
N ASP A 196 -48.99 11.02 0.49
CA ASP A 196 -48.66 9.88 -0.38
C ASP A 196 -49.00 10.05 -1.87
N ALA A 197 -48.16 9.47 -2.75
CA ALA A 197 -48.57 8.99 -4.07
C ALA A 197 -47.69 7.82 -4.57
N THR A 198 -48.29 6.64 -4.48
CA THR A 198 -48.21 5.41 -5.27
C THR A 198 -47.81 5.53 -6.76
N ALA A 199 -46.96 4.59 -7.24
CA ALA A 199 -47.00 3.87 -8.54
C ALA A 199 -45.63 3.16 -8.74
N ALA A 200 -45.49 1.83 -8.81
CA ALA A 200 -45.90 0.88 -9.85
C ALA A 200 -45.21 1.10 -11.22
N GLU A 201 -44.96 -0.01 -11.91
CA GLU A 201 -44.58 -0.18 -13.34
C GLU A 201 -43.07 -0.41 -13.61
N GLU A 202 -42.58 -1.65 -13.78
CA GLU A 202 -42.63 -2.60 -14.92
C GLU A 202 -41.56 -2.37 -16.00
N ALA A 203 -41.17 -3.50 -16.62
CA ALA A 203 -40.46 -3.68 -17.89
C ALA A 203 -38.92 -3.58 -17.95
N ALA A 204 -38.33 -4.77 -17.90
CA ALA A 204 -37.34 -5.31 -18.83
C ALA A 204 -36.81 -4.39 -19.96
N THR A 205 -35.48 -4.35 -20.10
CA THR A 205 -34.85 -4.07 -21.40
C THR A 205 -33.65 -4.98 -21.57
N THR A 206 -33.87 -5.99 -22.41
CA THR A 206 -32.88 -6.84 -23.07
C THR A 206 -32.09 -5.97 -24.04
N VAL A 207 -30.75 -5.89 -23.88
CA VAL A 207 -29.87 -5.40 -24.95
C VAL A 207 -28.81 -6.46 -25.21
N SER A 208 -29.02 -7.14 -26.33
CA SER A 208 -28.01 -7.90 -27.06
C SER A 208 -27.03 -6.92 -27.70
N THR A 209 -25.73 -7.21 -27.66
CA THR A 209 -24.74 -6.55 -28.54
C THR A 209 -23.63 -7.57 -28.87
N PRO A 210 -23.09 -7.53 -30.09
CA PRO A 210 -22.82 -8.73 -30.87
C PRO A 210 -21.38 -9.23 -30.82
N LEU A 211 -21.28 -10.50 -31.20
CA LEU A 211 -20.12 -11.16 -31.77
C LEU A 211 -19.43 -10.25 -32.81
N SER A 212 -18.15 -9.94 -32.62
CA SER A 212 -17.26 -9.44 -33.67
C SER A 212 -16.15 -10.46 -33.88
N ASP A 213 -16.34 -11.26 -34.93
CA ASP A 213 -15.28 -11.89 -35.69
C ASP A 213 -14.54 -10.83 -36.53
N GLY A 214 -13.22 -10.94 -36.64
CA GLY A 214 -12.39 -10.18 -37.57
C GLY A 214 -10.91 -10.30 -37.24
N ALA A 215 -10.21 -11.27 -37.86
CA ALA A 215 -9.26 -11.06 -38.98
C ALA A 215 -7.87 -10.58 -38.49
N ALA A 216 -6.82 -11.41 -38.49
CA ALA A 216 -6.03 -11.96 -39.62
C ALA A 216 -5.09 -10.93 -40.27
N ALA A 217 -3.80 -11.32 -40.32
CA ALA A 217 -2.64 -10.77 -41.06
C ALA A 217 -2.11 -9.40 -40.52
N GLU A 218 -0.82 -9.07 -40.53
CA GLU A 218 0.22 -9.34 -41.53
C GLU A 218 1.62 -9.47 -40.90
N GLU A 219 2.43 -10.34 -41.52
CA GLU A 219 3.90 -10.32 -41.52
C GLU A 219 4.41 -9.02 -42.15
N GLU A 220 5.39 -8.36 -41.53
CA GLU A 220 6.33 -7.50 -42.25
C GLU A 220 7.76 -7.79 -41.79
N ASP A 221 8.46 -8.54 -42.66
CA ASP A 221 9.90 -8.54 -42.82
C ASP A 221 10.39 -7.11 -43.05
N SER A 222 11.32 -6.62 -42.23
CA SER A 222 12.15 -5.48 -42.63
C SER A 222 13.59 -5.66 -42.19
N ASN A 223 14.33 -6.21 -43.14
CA ASN A 223 15.77 -6.24 -43.26
C ASN A 223 16.32 -4.81 -43.45
N GLY A 224 17.33 -4.41 -42.65
CA GLY A 224 17.93 -3.09 -42.75
C GLY A 224 19.29 -2.97 -42.04
N GLN A 225 20.34 -3.40 -42.76
CA GLN A 225 21.77 -3.01 -42.70
C GLN A 225 22.60 -3.23 -41.43
#